data_AF-A0A8J3ASI3-F1
#
_entry.id   AF-A0A8J3ASI3-F1
#
_cell.length_a   1.000
_cell.length_b   1.000
_cell.length_c   1.000
_cell.angle_alpha   90.00
_cell.angle_beta   90.00
_cell.angle_gamma   90.00
#
_symmetry.space_group_name_H-M   'P 1'
#
loop_
_entity.id
_entity.type
_entity.pdbx_description
1 polymer ?
#
loop_
_entity_poly.entity_id
_entity_poly.type
_entity_poly.pdbx_seq_one_letter_code
_entity_poly.pdbx_strand_id
1 'polypeptide(L)'
;MSTPKPVFKSLQRKLWLRRWSVSAPKMTIKSQLPWPLRAVFLAIVLGLGAAVAMWAYEAGRSFTGFGSGPSVEQFSSVQTQLLQVNKERDEYRATVNAAESQLNIEKSLQAQLVAQIKSLEAQNIKLKEDLAFFESVLPTEAGAQGISIRRMKAEMEDPAHLRYRLLLMQGGKTVQDFNGNYQLILNVVQNGKSAMITFPKAEAAADYRLSFRHYQRVEGVLDVPANTVVKSVLIKVLERGAVRAQQSENL
;
A
#
# COMPACT_ATOMS: atom_id res chain seq x y z
N MET A 1 -38.81 -117.63 -43.70
CA MET A 1 -40.18 -117.93 -44.18
C MET A 1 -41.15 -117.58 -43.06
N SER A 2 -42.06 -116.63 -43.35
CA SER A 2 -43.34 -116.28 -42.70
C SER A 2 -43.53 -116.33 -41.17
N THR A 3 -43.98 -115.19 -40.65
CA THR A 3 -44.69 -114.94 -39.37
C THR A 3 -46.02 -115.73 -39.24
N PRO A 4 -46.71 -115.79 -38.07
CA PRO A 4 -47.59 -114.71 -37.59
C PRO A 4 -47.75 -114.51 -36.03
N LYS A 5 -48.31 -113.35 -35.66
CA LYS A 5 -48.96 -112.92 -34.37
C LYS A 5 -50.37 -113.58 -34.21
N PRO A 6 -51.27 -113.37 -33.18
CA PRO A 6 -51.48 -112.25 -32.20
C PRO A 6 -51.97 -112.63 -30.73
N VAL A 7 -51.87 -111.81 -29.65
CA VAL A 7 -52.72 -110.73 -29.01
C VAL A 7 -53.71 -111.16 -27.86
N PHE A 8 -53.83 -110.26 -26.84
CA PHE A 8 -54.86 -110.02 -25.77
C PHE A 8 -54.52 -110.49 -24.32
N LYS A 9 -54.99 -109.93 -23.18
CA LYS A 9 -55.31 -108.59 -22.59
C LYS A 9 -55.92 -108.86 -21.18
N SER A 10 -55.66 -107.98 -20.19
CA SER A 10 -56.54 -107.61 -19.03
C SER A 10 -56.43 -108.26 -17.61
N LEU A 11 -56.17 -107.35 -16.64
CA LEU A 11 -56.90 -107.02 -15.38
C LEU A 11 -56.84 -107.91 -14.10
N GLN A 12 -56.27 -107.27 -13.06
CA GLN A 12 -56.84 -106.95 -11.72
C GLN A 12 -56.79 -107.89 -10.49
N ARG A 13 -56.35 -107.23 -9.39
CA ARG A 13 -56.73 -107.37 -7.97
C ARG A 13 -56.32 -108.63 -7.22
N LYS A 14 -55.27 -108.49 -6.41
CA LYS A 14 -55.18 -109.12 -5.09
C LYS A 14 -54.90 -108.07 -4.03
N LEU A 15 -56.00 -107.44 -3.60
CA LEU A 15 -56.12 -106.86 -2.27
C LEU A 15 -55.88 -107.94 -1.21
N TRP A 16 -55.72 -107.47 0.03
CA TRP A 16 -55.98 -108.24 1.23
C TRP A 16 -54.85 -109.19 1.64
N LEU A 17 -53.96 -108.71 2.50
CA LEU A 17 -54.25 -108.78 3.93
C LEU A 17 -53.01 -108.41 4.75
N ARG A 18 -53.34 -107.78 5.89
CA ARG A 18 -52.66 -107.86 7.17
C ARG A 18 -51.59 -106.82 7.50
N ARG A 19 -52.08 -105.90 8.34
CA ARG A 19 -51.51 -105.52 9.65
C ARG A 19 -50.36 -104.51 9.57
N TRP A 20 -50.27 -103.49 10.39
CA TRP A 20 -51.12 -102.89 11.41
C TRP A 20 -50.39 -101.58 11.70
N SER A 21 -51.11 -100.46 11.69
CA SER A 21 -50.65 -99.16 12.18
C SER A 21 -50.21 -99.28 13.64
N VAL A 22 -48.95 -98.96 13.92
CA VAL A 22 -48.42 -98.78 15.27
C VAL A 22 -47.63 -97.46 15.31
N SER A 23 -48.01 -96.60 16.25
CA SER A 23 -47.28 -95.39 16.67
C SER A 23 -45.79 -95.66 16.84
N ALA A 24 -44.95 -94.80 16.26
CA ALA A 24 -43.53 -94.76 16.58
C ALA A 24 -43.18 -93.45 17.33
N PRO A 25 -42.43 -93.53 18.44
CA PRO A 25 -42.18 -92.45 19.38
C PRO A 25 -41.15 -91.44 18.86
N LYS A 26 -41.15 -90.22 19.43
CA LYS A 26 -40.03 -89.27 19.27
C LYS A 26 -38.76 -89.90 19.85
N MET A 27 -37.95 -90.52 18.99
CA MET A 27 -36.65 -91.05 19.36
C MET A 27 -35.61 -89.94 19.19
N THR A 28 -35.19 -89.36 20.31
CA THR A 28 -34.00 -88.51 20.38
C THR A 28 -32.79 -89.39 20.06
N ILE A 29 -32.33 -89.36 18.82
CA ILE A 29 -31.08 -90.00 18.43
C ILE A 29 -29.96 -89.27 19.18
N LYS A 30 -29.50 -89.85 20.30
CA LYS A 30 -28.20 -89.52 20.87
C LYS A 30 -27.16 -90.05 19.92
N SER A 31 -26.70 -89.21 19.00
CA SER A 31 -25.55 -89.51 18.15
C SER A 31 -24.32 -89.65 19.05
N GLN A 32 -23.95 -90.90 19.36
CA GLN A 32 -22.70 -91.21 20.03
C GLN A 32 -21.60 -91.11 18.97
N LEU A 33 -21.14 -89.88 18.68
CA LEU A 33 -19.98 -89.70 17.83
C LEU A 33 -18.80 -90.49 18.42
N PRO A 34 -18.06 -91.28 17.60
CA PRO A 34 -16.91 -92.03 18.06
C PRO A 34 -15.92 -91.09 18.76
N TRP A 35 -15.44 -91.50 19.94
CA TRP A 35 -14.41 -90.80 20.70
C TRP A 35 -13.23 -90.25 19.85
N PRO A 36 -12.67 -90.98 18.84
CA PRO A 36 -11.57 -90.43 18.04
C PRO A 36 -12.00 -89.28 17.13
N LEU A 37 -13.24 -89.28 16.61
CA LEU A 37 -13.75 -88.16 15.82
C LEU A 37 -13.92 -86.90 16.66
N ARG A 38 -14.34 -87.05 17.93
CA ARG A 38 -14.39 -85.93 18.87
C ARG A 38 -12.99 -85.38 19.15
N ALA A 39 -11.99 -86.25 19.29
CA ALA A 39 -10.60 -85.85 19.49
C ALA A 39 -10.01 -85.12 18.27
N VAL A 40 -10.25 -85.62 17.05
CA VAL A 40 -9.83 -84.95 15.81
C VAL A 40 -10.51 -83.59 15.64
N PHE A 41 -11.82 -83.50 15.92
CA PHE A 41 -12.53 -82.22 15.90
C PHE A 41 -11.94 -81.23 16.90
N LEU A 42 -11.65 -81.67 18.13
CA LEU A 42 -10.98 -80.86 19.15
C LEU A 42 -9.59 -80.38 18.69
N ALA A 43 -8.80 -81.26 18.08
CA ALA A 43 -7.48 -80.91 17.55
C ALA A 43 -7.58 -79.86 16.42
N ILE A 44 -8.55 -79.99 15.51
CA ILE A 44 -8.79 -79.01 14.45
C ILE A 44 -9.24 -77.67 15.03
N VAL A 45 -10.17 -77.68 15.98
CA VAL A 45 -10.66 -76.46 16.64
C VAL A 45 -9.52 -75.77 17.41
N LEU A 46 -8.66 -76.53 18.09
CA LEU A 46 -7.48 -75.99 18.76
C LEU A 46 -6.46 -75.41 17.76
N GLY A 47 -6.22 -76.10 16.64
CA GLY A 47 -5.33 -75.62 15.59
C GLY A 47 -5.83 -74.34 14.92
N LEU A 48 -7.12 -74.27 14.59
CA LEU A 48 -7.77 -73.07 14.07
C LEU A 48 -7.76 -71.94 15.10
N GLY A 49 -8.03 -72.25 16.37
CA GLY A 49 -7.94 -71.29 17.47
C GLY A 49 -6.54 -70.72 17.62
N ALA A 50 -5.51 -71.55 17.53
CA ALA A 50 -4.11 -71.11 17.56
C ALA A 50 -3.74 -70.26 16.34
N ALA A 51 -4.20 -70.64 15.13
CA ALA A 51 -3.97 -69.86 13.92
C ALA A 51 -4.65 -68.49 13.97
N VAL A 52 -5.90 -68.43 14.44
CA VAL A 52 -6.63 -67.17 14.63
C VAL A 52 -5.99 -66.33 15.73
N ALA A 53 -5.54 -66.94 16.82
CA ALA A 53 -4.83 -66.24 17.89
C ALA A 53 -3.48 -65.67 17.40
N MET A 54 -2.72 -66.42 16.60
CA MET A 54 -1.46 -65.96 16.00
C MET A 54 -1.70 -64.82 15.01
N TRP A 55 -2.70 -64.95 14.13
CA TRP A 55 -3.07 -63.90 13.18
C TRP A 55 -3.59 -62.64 13.90
N ALA A 56 -4.42 -62.80 14.93
CA ALA A 56 -4.92 -61.69 15.74
C ALA A 56 -3.81 -61.02 16.57
N TYR A 57 -2.81 -61.77 17.01
CA TYR A 57 -1.63 -61.22 17.69
C TYR A 57 -0.75 -60.39 16.74
N GLU A 58 -0.51 -60.89 15.52
CA GLU A 58 0.26 -60.19 14.50
C GLU A 58 -0.49 -58.95 13.97
N ALA A 59 -1.80 -59.07 13.72
CA ALA A 59 -2.65 -57.95 13.33
C ALA A 59 -2.81 -56.94 14.48
N GLY A 60 -2.93 -57.41 15.73
CA GLY A 60 -3.00 -56.53 16.90
C GLY A 60 -1.71 -55.71 17.07
N ARG A 61 -0.55 -56.28 16.76
CA ARG A 61 0.74 -55.58 16.80
C ARG A 61 0.83 -54.43 15.79
N SER A 62 0.22 -54.55 14.60
CA SER A 62 0.20 -53.48 13.60
C SER A 62 -0.85 -52.40 13.90
N PHE A 63 -1.98 -52.75 14.51
CA PHE A 63 -3.05 -51.80 14.86
C PHE A 63 -2.82 -51.01 16.15
N THR A 64 -2.06 -51.55 17.11
CA THR A 64 -1.85 -50.91 18.44
C THR A 64 -0.73 -49.87 18.47
N GLY A 65 -0.08 -49.55 17.35
CA GLY A 65 1.02 -48.58 17.30
C GLY A 65 2.30 -49.06 18.01
N PHE A 66 2.34 -50.31 18.48
CA PHE A 66 3.51 -50.99 19.07
C PHE A 66 4.28 -51.85 18.03
N GLY A 67 4.10 -51.59 16.73
CA GLY A 67 5.13 -51.89 15.73
C GLY A 67 6.36 -51.03 16.01
N SER A 68 7.56 -51.46 15.61
CA SER A 68 8.81 -50.70 15.74
C SER A 68 8.52 -49.21 15.65
N GLY A 69 8.68 -48.48 16.77
CA GLY A 69 8.30 -47.06 16.84
C GLY A 69 8.90 -46.30 15.64
N PRO A 70 8.30 -45.17 15.22
CA PRO A 70 8.70 -44.46 14.00
C PRO A 70 10.20 -44.47 13.91
N SER A 71 10.72 -45.15 12.89
CA SER A 71 12.15 -45.36 12.72
C SER A 71 12.85 -44.02 12.87
N VAL A 72 14.00 -43.96 13.55
CA VAL A 72 14.71 -42.69 13.84
C VAL A 72 14.81 -41.80 12.59
N GLU A 73 14.93 -42.41 11.41
CA GLU A 73 14.88 -41.76 10.10
C GLU A 73 13.57 -40.99 9.80
N GLN A 74 12.39 -41.56 10.08
CA GLN A 74 11.09 -40.91 9.91
C GLN A 74 10.90 -39.72 10.86
N PHE A 75 11.35 -39.85 12.10
CA PHE A 75 11.30 -38.74 13.04
C PHE A 75 12.24 -37.61 12.61
N SER A 76 13.43 -37.96 12.14
CA SER A 76 14.40 -36.98 11.62
C SER A 76 13.91 -36.27 10.35
N SER A 77 13.20 -36.98 9.45
CA SER A 77 12.67 -36.39 8.22
C SER A 77 11.52 -35.43 8.51
N VAL A 78 10.59 -35.81 9.40
CA VAL A 78 9.50 -34.92 9.84
C VAL A 78 10.05 -33.70 10.58
N GLN A 79 11.07 -33.87 11.44
CA GLN A 79 11.71 -32.74 12.11
C GLN A 79 12.39 -31.80 11.10
N THR A 80 13.03 -32.35 10.07
CA THR A 80 13.65 -31.57 9.00
C THR A 80 12.59 -30.80 8.19
N GLN A 81 11.48 -31.45 7.85
CA GLN A 81 10.34 -30.80 7.18
C GLN A 81 9.74 -29.69 8.04
N LEU A 82 9.57 -29.90 9.34
CA LEU A 82 9.09 -28.87 10.26
C LEU A 82 10.05 -27.68 10.31
N LEU A 83 11.37 -27.92 10.36
CA LEU A 83 12.35 -26.85 10.32
C LEU A 83 12.29 -26.07 9.00
N GLN A 84 12.12 -26.76 7.87
CA GLN A 84 11.98 -26.12 6.56
C GLN A 84 10.70 -25.27 6.48
N VAL A 85 9.55 -25.83 6.86
CA VAL A 85 8.26 -25.11 6.85
C VAL A 85 8.29 -23.93 7.81
N ASN A 86 8.93 -24.06 8.98
CA ASN A 86 9.11 -22.93 9.89
C ASN A 86 9.98 -21.82 9.28
N LYS A 87 11.08 -22.17 8.58
CA LYS A 87 11.91 -21.19 7.88
C LYS A 87 11.15 -20.48 6.77
N GLU A 88 10.43 -21.22 5.92
CA GLU A 88 9.61 -20.64 4.85
C GLU A 88 8.53 -19.71 5.43
N ARG A 89 7.86 -20.13 6.51
CA ARG A 89 6.89 -19.28 7.22
C ARG A 89 7.54 -17.99 7.73
N ASP A 90 8.72 -18.08 8.33
CA ASP A 90 9.39 -16.92 8.91
C ASP A 90 9.85 -15.94 7.82
N GLU A 91 10.30 -16.45 6.66
CA GLU A 91 10.59 -15.63 5.48
C GLU A 91 9.33 -14.94 4.93
N TYR A 92 8.21 -15.67 4.79
CA TYR A 92 6.93 -15.07 4.36
C TYR A 92 6.43 -14.02 5.36
N ARG A 93 6.56 -14.27 6.66
CA ARG A 93 6.22 -13.27 7.68
C ARG A 93 7.09 -12.04 7.59
N ALA A 94 8.39 -12.20 7.35
CA ALA A 94 9.30 -11.07 7.18
C ALA A 94 8.92 -10.22 5.96
N THR A 95 8.59 -10.84 4.83
CA THR A 95 8.17 -10.11 3.61
C THR A 95 6.83 -9.40 3.79
N VAL A 96 5.84 -10.04 4.44
CA VAL A 96 4.55 -9.41 4.76
C VAL A 96 4.74 -8.23 5.72
N ASN A 97 5.52 -8.39 6.79
CA ASN A 97 5.78 -7.30 7.74
C ASN A 97 6.50 -6.12 7.07
N ALA A 98 7.43 -6.40 6.14
CA ALA A 98 8.10 -5.36 5.36
C ALA A 98 7.11 -4.62 4.44
N ALA A 99 6.23 -5.36 3.75
CA ALA A 99 5.20 -4.79 2.89
C ALA A 99 4.17 -3.96 3.68
N GLU A 100 3.72 -4.43 4.84
CA GLU A 100 2.83 -3.69 5.74
C GLU A 100 3.49 -2.41 6.26
N SER A 101 4.77 -2.47 6.62
CA SER A 101 5.54 -1.30 7.06
C SER A 101 5.63 -0.27 5.94
N GLN A 102 5.94 -0.69 4.72
CA GLN A 102 5.99 0.19 3.56
C GLN A 102 4.63 0.85 3.29
N LEU A 103 3.54 0.07 3.33
CA LEU A 103 2.19 0.56 3.11
C LEU A 103 1.75 1.56 4.20
N ASN A 104 2.13 1.32 5.45
CA ASN A 104 1.87 2.26 6.55
C ASN A 104 2.67 3.57 6.39
N ILE A 105 3.93 3.48 5.95
CA ILE A 105 4.76 4.65 5.62
C ILE A 105 4.09 5.43 4.48
N GLU A 106 3.72 4.79 3.37
CA GLU A 106 3.06 5.43 2.23
C GLU A 106 1.74 6.11 2.62
N LYS A 107 0.89 5.46 3.42
CA LYS A 107 -0.34 6.06 3.95
C LYS A 107 -0.05 7.29 4.81
N SER A 108 0.96 7.23 5.67
CA SER A 108 1.34 8.37 6.52
C SER A 108 1.87 9.54 5.70
N LEU A 109 2.71 9.27 4.69
CA LEU A 109 3.22 10.27 3.75
C LEU A 109 2.08 10.88 2.94
N GLN A 110 1.15 10.08 2.45
CA GLN A 110 -0.03 10.57 1.73
C GLN A 110 -0.86 11.51 2.61
N ALA A 111 -1.12 11.14 3.87
CA ALA A 111 -1.85 11.99 4.81
C ALA A 111 -1.11 13.32 5.09
N GLN A 112 0.22 13.27 5.25
CA GLN A 112 1.05 14.46 5.41
C GLN A 112 1.05 15.35 4.17
N LEU A 113 1.17 14.78 2.96
CA LEU A 113 1.10 15.52 1.70
C LEU A 113 -0.25 16.22 1.53
N VAL A 114 -1.36 15.53 1.84
CA VAL A 114 -2.70 16.14 1.80
C VAL A 114 -2.82 17.28 2.80
N ALA A 115 -2.31 17.13 4.01
CA ALA A 115 -2.29 18.20 5.01
C ALA A 115 -1.44 19.40 4.55
N GLN A 116 -0.31 19.14 3.91
CA GLN A 116 0.57 20.19 3.36
C GLN A 116 -0.08 20.93 2.20
N ILE A 117 -0.72 20.21 1.27
CA ILE A 117 -1.49 20.81 0.16
C ILE A 117 -2.59 21.72 0.72
N LYS A 118 -3.38 21.25 1.68
CA LYS A 118 -4.42 22.07 2.33
C LYS A 118 -3.85 23.32 2.99
N SER A 119 -2.69 23.19 3.65
CA SER A 119 -2.01 24.35 4.25
C SER A 119 -1.56 25.35 3.19
N LEU A 120 -0.96 24.89 2.09
CA LEU A 120 -0.54 25.74 0.97
C LEU A 120 -1.73 26.40 0.27
N GLU A 121 -2.83 25.68 0.07
CA GLU A 121 -4.08 26.23 -0.46
C GLU A 121 -4.63 27.32 0.45
N ALA A 122 -4.69 27.09 1.76
CA ALA A 122 -5.15 28.09 2.74
C ALA A 122 -4.23 29.33 2.74
N GLN A 123 -2.92 29.14 2.65
CA GLN A 123 -1.97 30.26 2.51
C GLN A 123 -2.17 31.01 1.20
N ASN A 124 -2.43 30.31 0.10
CA ASN A 124 -2.66 30.93 -1.21
C ASN A 124 -3.96 31.75 -1.20
N ILE A 125 -5.03 31.21 -0.62
CA ILE A 125 -6.30 31.92 -0.43
C ILE A 125 -6.07 33.18 0.40
N LYS A 126 -5.41 33.05 1.56
CA LYS A 126 -5.10 34.20 2.42
C LYS A 126 -4.28 35.27 1.69
N LEU A 127 -3.23 34.88 0.95
CA LEU A 127 -2.42 35.82 0.18
C LEU A 127 -3.23 36.53 -0.92
N LYS A 128 -4.16 35.82 -1.57
CA LYS A 128 -5.08 36.41 -2.55
C LYS A 128 -6.07 37.38 -1.90
N GLU A 129 -6.60 37.04 -0.73
CA GLU A 129 -7.47 37.91 0.05
C GLU A 129 -6.72 39.17 0.50
N ASP A 130 -5.49 39.03 1.01
CA ASP A 130 -4.63 40.15 1.38
C ASP A 130 -4.34 41.05 0.16
N LEU A 131 -4.07 40.45 -1.01
CA LEU A 131 -3.86 41.19 -2.26
C LEU A 131 -5.14 41.91 -2.71
N ALA A 132 -6.28 41.25 -2.70
CA ALA A 132 -7.57 41.85 -3.03
C ALA A 132 -7.94 42.98 -2.05
N PHE A 133 -7.61 42.80 -0.76
CA PHE A 133 -7.75 43.84 0.24
C PHE A 133 -6.87 45.04 -0.08
N PHE A 134 -5.59 44.83 -0.41
CA PHE A 134 -4.70 45.90 -0.86
C PHE A 134 -5.22 46.60 -2.11
N GLU A 135 -5.73 45.86 -3.10
CA GLU A 135 -6.34 46.43 -4.31
C GLU A 135 -7.62 47.22 -4.02
N SER A 136 -8.40 46.83 -3.00
CA SER A 136 -9.63 47.54 -2.62
C SER A 136 -9.38 48.81 -1.80
N VAL A 137 -8.29 48.85 -1.04
CA VAL A 137 -7.90 49.99 -0.19
C VAL A 137 -7.03 50.99 -0.99
N LEU A 138 -6.43 50.55 -2.10
CA LEU A 138 -5.72 51.42 -3.03
C LEU A 138 -6.69 51.90 -4.14
N PRO A 139 -6.81 53.22 -4.41
CA PRO A 139 -7.60 53.72 -5.53
C PRO A 139 -7.11 53.12 -6.85
N THR A 140 -7.95 52.30 -7.48
CA THR A 140 -7.61 51.46 -8.64
C THR A 140 -7.54 52.31 -9.91
N GLU A 141 -6.34 52.78 -10.22
CA GLU A 141 -5.94 53.28 -11.55
C GLU A 141 -4.60 52.62 -11.91
N ALA A 142 -4.50 51.29 -11.95
CA ALA A 142 -3.30 50.58 -12.43
C ALA A 142 -3.54 49.08 -12.70
N GLY A 143 -4.13 48.71 -13.83
CA GLY A 143 -4.19 47.29 -14.20
C GLY A 143 -4.98 46.95 -15.47
N ALA A 144 -4.44 47.27 -16.65
CA ALA A 144 -4.73 46.59 -17.94
C ALA A 144 -3.95 47.19 -19.15
N GLN A 145 -3.31 48.35 -18.98
CA GLN A 145 -2.24 48.86 -19.84
C GLN A 145 -1.24 49.53 -18.90
N GLY A 146 0.00 49.05 -18.82
CA GLY A 146 0.84 49.45 -17.70
C GLY A 146 2.29 48.99 -17.72
N ILE A 147 3.02 49.53 -16.76
CA ILE A 147 4.44 49.24 -16.55
C ILE A 147 4.57 47.99 -15.70
N SER A 148 5.55 47.18 -16.02
CA SER A 148 5.89 45.95 -15.30
C SER A 148 7.38 45.95 -15.01
N ILE A 149 7.76 45.32 -13.90
CA ILE A 149 9.15 45.04 -13.57
C ILE A 149 9.41 43.60 -14.00
N ARG A 150 10.20 43.40 -15.05
CA ARG A 150 10.43 42.06 -15.63
C ARG A 150 11.58 41.32 -14.97
N ARG A 151 12.57 42.06 -14.48
CA ARG A 151 13.70 41.51 -13.74
C ARG A 151 14.16 42.54 -12.73
N MET A 152 14.32 42.09 -11.49
CA MET A 152 14.99 42.79 -10.42
C MET A 152 16.11 41.89 -9.93
N LYS A 153 17.28 42.47 -9.68
CA LYS A 153 18.38 41.80 -9.00
C LYS A 153 19.01 42.80 -8.05
N ALA A 154 19.22 42.39 -6.81
CA ALA A 154 19.94 43.15 -5.80
C ALA A 154 21.02 42.24 -5.21
N GLU A 155 22.26 42.72 -5.16
CA GLU A 155 23.40 41.98 -4.62
C GLU A 155 24.27 42.95 -3.80
N MET A 156 24.76 42.50 -2.65
CA MET A 156 25.76 43.24 -1.88
C MET A 156 27.11 43.13 -2.59
N GLU A 157 27.69 44.26 -3.00
CA GLU A 157 29.04 44.32 -3.57
C GLU A 157 30.08 44.41 -2.44
N ASP A 158 29.79 45.26 -1.44
CA ASP A 158 30.53 45.39 -0.19
C ASP A 158 29.52 45.46 0.97
N PRO A 159 29.95 45.33 2.24
CA PRO A 159 29.07 45.56 3.39
C PRO A 159 28.40 46.95 3.41
N ALA A 160 28.98 47.92 2.69
CA ALA A 160 28.49 49.29 2.58
C ALA A 160 27.79 49.60 1.24
N HIS A 161 27.90 48.74 0.22
CA HIS A 161 27.41 49.04 -1.12
C HIS A 161 26.52 47.91 -1.65
N LEU A 162 25.27 48.23 -1.97
CA LEU A 162 24.34 47.31 -2.63
C LEU A 162 24.18 47.70 -4.09
N ARG A 163 24.52 46.80 -5.00
CA ARG A 163 24.32 46.98 -6.43
C ARG A 163 22.96 46.43 -6.84
N TYR A 164 22.20 47.21 -7.60
CA TYR A 164 20.92 46.77 -8.14
C TYR A 164 20.87 46.88 -9.67
N ARG A 165 20.09 45.99 -10.27
CA ARG A 165 19.79 45.98 -11.71
C ARG A 165 18.31 45.71 -11.91
N LEU A 166 17.65 46.61 -12.62
CA LEU A 166 16.22 46.59 -12.90
C LEU A 166 16.00 46.60 -14.41
N LEU A 167 15.05 45.79 -14.87
CA LEU A 167 14.53 45.81 -16.23
C LEU A 167 13.04 46.12 -16.18
N LEU A 168 12.69 47.35 -16.55
CA LEU A 168 11.31 47.80 -16.68
C LEU A 168 10.81 47.58 -18.09
N MET A 169 9.53 47.22 -18.22
CA MET A 169 8.86 47.08 -19.50
C MET A 169 7.45 47.65 -19.47
N GLN A 170 7.07 48.34 -20.53
CA GLN A 170 5.71 48.82 -20.74
C GLN A 170 4.98 47.81 -21.64
N GLY A 171 3.89 47.25 -21.13
CA GLY A 171 3.07 46.28 -21.86
C GLY A 171 1.95 46.95 -22.66
N GLY A 172 1.62 46.40 -23.82
CA GLY A 172 0.51 46.86 -24.68
C GLY A 172 0.97 47.57 -25.95
N LYS A 173 0.00 47.99 -26.78
CA LYS A 173 0.22 48.81 -27.99
C LYS A 173 0.30 50.30 -27.63
N THR A 174 1.15 50.68 -26.68
CA THR A 174 1.27 52.08 -26.25
C THR A 174 2.34 52.81 -27.08
N VAL A 175 1.98 53.98 -27.63
CA VAL A 175 2.86 54.81 -28.49
C VAL A 175 3.53 55.94 -27.70
N GLN A 176 3.02 56.26 -26.50
CA GLN A 176 3.56 57.33 -25.65
C GLN A 176 4.69 56.84 -24.76
N ASP A 177 5.67 57.71 -24.55
CA ASP A 177 6.77 57.47 -23.62
C ASP A 177 6.25 57.52 -22.18
N PHE A 178 6.52 56.47 -21.41
CA PHE A 178 6.30 56.47 -19.98
C PHE A 178 7.21 57.51 -19.32
N ASN A 179 6.65 58.35 -18.44
CA ASN A 179 7.41 59.30 -17.65
C ASN A 179 7.01 59.19 -16.18
N GLY A 180 7.97 58.83 -15.34
CA GLY A 180 7.72 58.62 -13.92
C GLY A 180 9.01 58.58 -13.12
N ASN A 181 8.95 57.93 -11.97
CA ASN A 181 10.08 57.77 -11.08
C ASN A 181 10.01 56.42 -10.38
N TYR A 182 11.13 55.97 -9.82
CA TYR A 182 11.15 54.78 -8.98
C TYR A 182 11.67 55.08 -7.58
N GLN A 183 11.25 54.26 -6.63
CA GLN A 183 11.71 54.30 -5.24
C GLN A 183 12.17 52.91 -4.82
N LEU A 184 13.30 52.87 -4.11
CA LEU A 184 13.85 51.65 -3.53
C LEU A 184 13.71 51.74 -2.01
N ILE A 185 13.08 50.74 -1.39
CA ILE A 185 12.91 50.66 0.05
C ILE A 185 13.66 49.42 0.53
N LEU A 186 14.72 49.64 1.31
CA LEU A 186 15.49 48.57 1.94
C LEU A 186 14.89 48.27 3.30
N ASN A 187 14.51 47.02 3.51
CA ASN A 187 14.21 46.50 4.83
C ASN A 187 15.52 46.02 5.44
N VAL A 188 15.93 46.63 6.54
CA VAL A 188 17.22 46.37 7.16
C VAL A 188 17.09 46.08 8.65
N VAL A 189 18.11 45.44 9.22
CA VAL A 189 18.28 45.30 10.66
C VAL A 189 19.54 46.07 11.04
N GLN A 190 19.38 47.17 11.77
CA GLN A 190 20.47 48.01 12.26
C GLN A 190 20.56 47.90 13.77
N ASN A 191 21.72 47.52 14.30
CA ASN A 191 21.93 47.33 15.76
C ASN A 191 20.84 46.44 16.42
N GLY A 192 20.39 45.40 15.73
CA GLY A 192 19.36 44.47 16.20
C GLY A 192 17.91 44.97 16.10
N LYS A 193 17.65 46.16 15.55
CA LYS A 193 16.30 46.71 15.33
C LYS A 193 15.98 46.78 13.84
N SER A 194 14.78 46.36 13.46
CA SER A 194 14.29 46.51 12.09
C SER A 194 14.04 47.98 11.75
N ALA A 195 14.56 48.43 10.61
CA ALA A 195 14.38 49.76 10.08
C ALA A 195 14.14 49.70 8.56
N MET A 196 13.56 50.75 7.99
CA MET A 196 13.37 50.90 6.56
C MET A 196 14.15 52.11 6.06
N ILE A 197 14.89 51.96 4.96
CA ILE A 197 15.63 53.03 4.32
C ILE A 197 15.07 53.24 2.92
N THR A 198 14.59 54.45 2.62
CA THR A 198 13.99 54.79 1.32
C THR A 198 14.96 55.61 0.47
N PHE A 199 15.07 55.24 -0.80
CA PHE A 199 15.81 55.94 -1.85
C PHE A 199 14.85 56.34 -2.97
N PRO A 200 15.06 57.48 -3.65
CA PRO A 200 16.17 58.43 -3.46
C PRO A 200 16.09 59.22 -2.15
N LYS A 201 17.25 59.65 -1.63
CA LYS A 201 17.31 60.78 -0.69
C LYS A 201 16.92 62.06 -1.43
N ALA A 202 16.41 63.07 -0.72
CA ALA A 202 15.86 64.29 -1.34
C ALA A 202 16.79 64.95 -2.37
N GLU A 203 18.10 64.88 -2.12
CA GLU A 203 19.17 65.45 -2.97
C GLU A 203 19.38 64.68 -4.29
N ALA A 204 19.05 63.39 -4.34
CA ALA A 204 19.30 62.49 -5.47
C ALA A 204 18.04 62.17 -6.30
N ALA A 205 16.94 62.92 -6.12
CA ALA A 205 15.66 62.59 -6.74
C ALA A 205 15.67 62.60 -8.29
N ALA A 206 16.59 63.35 -8.90
CA ALA A 206 16.71 63.45 -10.35
C ALA A 206 17.17 62.14 -11.01
N ASP A 207 18.05 61.38 -10.34
CA ASP A 207 18.66 60.15 -10.89
C ASP A 207 17.68 58.96 -10.90
N TYR A 208 16.53 59.14 -10.26
CA TYR A 208 15.50 58.11 -10.09
C TYR A 208 14.30 58.33 -11.00
N ARG A 209 14.43 59.23 -11.98
CA ARG A 209 13.42 59.47 -13.02
C ARG A 209 13.51 58.40 -14.09
N LEU A 210 12.35 57.99 -14.59
CA LEU A 210 12.19 57.01 -15.66
C LEU A 210 11.59 57.69 -16.88
N SER A 211 12.15 57.40 -18.05
CA SER A 211 11.62 57.84 -19.33
C SER A 211 11.91 56.79 -20.40
N PHE A 212 10.88 56.07 -20.84
CA PHE A 212 11.04 55.00 -21.84
C PHE A 212 9.74 54.66 -22.56
N ARG A 213 9.86 54.14 -23.79
CA ARG A 213 8.70 53.72 -24.60
C ARG A 213 8.35 52.24 -24.48
N HIS A 214 9.37 51.38 -24.41
CA HIS A 214 9.17 49.92 -24.41
C HIS A 214 9.84 49.28 -23.21
N TYR A 215 11.12 49.58 -23.00
CA TYR A 215 11.89 49.07 -21.89
C TYR A 215 12.95 50.07 -21.45
N GLN A 216 13.31 50.01 -20.17
CA GLN A 216 14.46 50.72 -19.62
C GLN A 216 15.21 49.79 -18.69
N ARG A 217 16.54 49.77 -18.83
CA ARG A 217 17.42 49.16 -17.84
C ARG A 217 17.91 50.25 -16.91
N VAL A 218 17.80 50.00 -15.61
CA VAL A 218 18.29 50.90 -14.58
C VAL A 218 19.27 50.12 -13.72
N GLU A 219 20.44 50.69 -13.49
CA GLU A 219 21.49 50.13 -12.65
C GLU A 219 21.99 51.23 -11.72
N GLY A 220 22.33 50.84 -10.50
CA GLY A 220 22.87 51.78 -9.53
C GLY A 220 23.45 51.06 -8.32
N VAL A 221 24.08 51.85 -7.46
CA VAL A 221 24.65 51.41 -6.20
C VAL A 221 24.01 52.22 -5.09
N LEU A 222 23.57 51.56 -4.02
CA LEU A 222 22.99 52.18 -2.84
C LEU A 222 23.99 52.09 -1.69
N ASP A 223 24.19 53.21 -1.01
CA ASP A 223 25.00 53.26 0.21
C ASP A 223 24.20 52.74 1.40
N VAL A 224 24.68 51.63 1.98
CA VAL A 224 24.12 51.00 3.17
C VAL A 224 24.86 51.50 4.40
N PRO A 225 24.17 52.04 5.43
CA PRO A 225 24.82 52.50 6.65
C PRO A 225 25.60 51.39 7.37
N ALA A 226 26.69 51.75 8.05
CA ALA A 226 27.45 50.79 8.85
C ALA A 226 26.58 50.07 9.90
N ASN A 227 26.96 48.82 10.22
CA ASN A 227 26.26 47.94 11.18
C ASN A 227 24.80 47.62 10.80
N THR A 228 24.54 47.50 9.49
CA THR A 228 23.20 47.26 8.93
C THR A 228 23.19 45.98 8.09
N VAL A 229 22.27 45.07 8.38
CA VAL A 229 22.05 43.86 7.55
C VAL A 229 20.81 44.09 6.70
N VAL A 230 20.96 44.06 5.39
CA VAL A 230 19.84 44.17 4.45
C VAL A 230 19.10 42.83 4.37
N LYS A 231 17.78 42.84 4.54
CA LYS A 231 16.91 41.64 4.47
C LYS A 231 16.20 41.54 3.13
N SER A 232 15.67 42.65 2.65
CA SER A 232 14.98 42.70 1.36
C SER A 232 14.98 44.10 0.77
N VAL A 233 14.77 44.16 -0.53
CA VAL A 233 14.66 45.38 -1.31
C VAL A 233 13.32 45.40 -2.01
N LEU A 234 12.51 46.44 -1.77
CA LEU A 234 11.25 46.68 -2.44
C LEU A 234 11.42 47.82 -3.45
N ILE A 235 11.13 47.57 -4.71
CA ILE A 235 11.06 48.59 -5.75
C ILE A 235 9.60 49.01 -5.96
N LYS A 236 9.37 50.32 -6.08
CA LYS A 236 8.09 50.91 -6.48
C LYS A 236 8.31 51.80 -7.70
N VAL A 237 7.49 51.64 -8.72
CA VAL A 237 7.46 52.50 -9.90
C VAL A 237 6.23 53.39 -9.80
N LEU A 238 6.44 54.69 -9.88
CA LEU A 238 5.41 55.70 -9.72
C LEU A 238 5.25 56.51 -11.00
N GLU A 239 4.00 56.86 -11.30
CA GLU A 239 3.60 57.76 -12.38
C GLU A 239 2.71 58.82 -11.79
N ARG A 240 3.13 60.09 -11.84
CA ARG A 240 2.38 61.22 -11.25
C ARG A 240 1.96 60.98 -9.79
N GLY A 241 2.77 60.23 -9.03
CA GLY A 241 2.53 59.88 -7.62
C GLY A 241 1.72 58.59 -7.38
N ALA A 242 1.11 58.01 -8.41
CA ALA A 242 0.42 56.72 -8.30
C ALA A 242 1.39 55.55 -8.52
N VAL A 243 1.32 54.51 -7.69
CA VAL A 243 2.14 53.29 -7.87
C VAL A 243 1.59 52.49 -9.04
N ARG A 244 2.42 52.23 -10.04
CA ARG A 244 2.07 51.49 -11.26
C ARG A 244 2.61 50.06 -11.26
N ALA A 245 3.74 49.83 -10.59
CA ALA A 245 4.32 48.52 -10.41
C ALA A 245 5.12 48.47 -9.09
N GLN A 246 5.15 47.30 -8.45
CA GLN A 246 6.02 47.05 -7.30
C GLN A 246 6.53 45.61 -7.30
N GLN A 247 7.74 45.39 -6.80
CA GLN A 247 8.33 44.06 -6.66
C GLN A 247 9.28 44.04 -5.45
N SER A 248 9.35 42.91 -4.75
CA SER A 248 10.29 42.71 -3.64
C SER A 248 11.27 41.60 -3.99
N GLU A 249 12.54 41.80 -3.64
CA GLU A 249 13.61 40.81 -3.74
C GLU A 249 14.24 40.61 -2.35
N ASN A 250 14.42 39.35 -1.94
CA ASN A 250 15.10 39.03 -0.68
C ASN A 250 16.60 38.84 -0.92
N LEU A 251 17.41 39.17 0.08
CA LEU A 251 18.87 39.00 0.08
C LEU A 251 19.31 37.87 0.99
#